data_AF-A0A1N6N0L8-F1
#
_entry.id   AF-A0A1N6N0L8-F1
#
_cell.length_a   1.000
_cell.length_b   1.000
_cell.length_c   1.000
_cell.angle_alpha   90.00
_cell.angle_beta   90.00
_cell.angle_gamma   90.00
#
_symmetry.space_group_name_H-M   'P 1'
#
loop_
_entity.id
_entity.type
_entity.pdbx_description
1 polymer ?
#
loop_
_entity_poly.entity_id
_entity_poly.type
_entity_poly.pdbx_seq_one_letter_code
_entity_poly.pdbx_strand_id
1 'polypeptide(L)'
;MFFYGGFLLHVTFTVQFKNSELSNDNFVVKYCYVLPVNIIGIYSWVFHYPPEYIILYDNNNNYIGQSSPFCISSELDLNGGEHILPKYKHKPDEEFYISGGPCQHEYAIAVYNREWWNKILQYFH
;
A
#
# COMPACT_ATOMS: atom_id res chain seq x y z
N MET A 1 -21.98 -0.36 -16.85
CA MET A 1 -21.98 -0.05 -15.41
C MET A 1 -21.51 -1.31 -14.70
N PHE A 2 -20.19 -1.50 -14.65
CA PHE A 2 -19.56 -2.73 -14.14
C PHE A 2 -19.43 -2.67 -12.62
N PHE A 3 -19.59 -3.83 -11.99
CA PHE A 3 -19.73 -4.06 -10.56
C PHE A 3 -18.54 -3.51 -9.75
N TYR A 4 -18.76 -2.44 -8.98
CA TYR A 4 -17.80 -1.90 -8.01
C TYR A 4 -17.73 -2.70 -6.68
N GLY A 5 -18.55 -3.75 -6.52
CA GLY A 5 -18.75 -4.44 -5.23
C GLY A 5 -17.73 -5.51 -4.85
N GLY A 6 -16.66 -5.72 -5.65
CA GLY A 6 -15.73 -6.84 -5.45
C GLY A 6 -14.25 -6.49 -5.42
N PHE A 7 -13.86 -5.21 -5.40
CA PHE A 7 -12.47 -4.80 -5.70
C PHE A 7 -11.64 -4.29 -4.50
N LEU A 8 -12.19 -4.26 -3.28
CA LEU A 8 -11.46 -3.86 -2.06
C LEU A 8 -11.00 -5.06 -1.24
N LEU A 9 -10.55 -6.13 -1.92
CA LEU A 9 -10.57 -7.48 -1.35
C LEU A 9 -9.63 -7.66 -0.15
N HIS A 10 -8.46 -7.04 -0.12
CA HIS A 10 -7.51 -7.24 0.98
C HIS A 10 -7.02 -5.96 1.63
N VAL A 11 -7.67 -4.82 1.38
CA VAL A 11 -7.18 -3.56 1.93
C VAL A 11 -8.30 -2.57 2.18
N THR A 12 -8.81 -2.58 3.40
CA THR A 12 -9.19 -1.39 4.23
C THR A 12 -10.05 -1.75 5.43
N PHE A 13 -10.68 -2.92 5.45
CA PHE A 13 -11.73 -3.21 6.44
C PHE A 13 -11.28 -4.04 7.65
N THR A 14 -9.99 -4.39 7.75
CA THR A 14 -9.52 -5.47 8.64
C THR A 14 -8.48 -5.01 9.65
N VAL A 15 -8.35 -5.78 10.73
CA VAL A 15 -7.33 -5.60 11.78
C VAL A 15 -5.95 -5.53 11.14
N GLN A 16 -5.32 -4.37 11.27
CA GLN A 16 -3.99 -4.10 10.76
C GLN A 16 -2.96 -4.41 11.85
N PHE A 17 -1.97 -5.24 11.54
CA PHE A 17 -0.80 -5.44 12.38
C PHE A 17 0.35 -4.67 11.74
N LYS A 18 0.88 -3.69 12.48
CA LYS A 18 1.99 -2.86 12.02
C LYS A 18 3.29 -3.67 12.14
N ASN A 19 3.99 -3.87 11.02
CA ASN A 19 5.28 -4.55 11.03
C ASN A 19 6.44 -3.56 11.11
N SER A 20 6.42 -2.50 10.29
CA SER A 20 7.52 -1.54 10.23
C SER A 20 7.03 -0.15 9.78
N GLU A 21 7.86 0.85 10.04
CA GLU A 21 7.63 2.23 9.64
C GLU A 21 8.92 2.81 9.09
N LEU A 22 8.81 3.51 7.97
CA LEU A 22 9.90 4.26 7.35
C LEU A 22 9.45 5.72 7.25
N SER A 23 10.23 6.63 7.80
CA SER A 23 9.89 8.05 7.80
C SER A 23 11.03 8.89 7.26
N ASN A 24 10.66 10.03 6.67
CA ASN A 24 11.55 11.14 6.34
C ASN A 24 10.89 12.44 6.84
N ASP A 25 11.56 13.58 6.69
CA ASP A 25 11.14 14.89 7.21
C ASP A 25 9.69 15.28 6.84
N ASN A 26 9.20 14.77 5.68
CA ASN A 26 7.92 15.16 5.11
C ASN A 26 6.89 14.01 5.02
N PHE A 27 7.32 12.75 5.13
CA PHE A 27 6.47 11.60 4.81
C PHE A 27 6.73 10.42 5.74
N VAL A 28 5.67 9.67 5.99
CA VAL A 28 5.67 8.46 6.81
C VAL A 28 5.06 7.31 6.00
N VAL A 29 5.80 6.22 5.87
CA VAL A 29 5.36 4.98 5.21
C VAL A 29 5.18 3.91 6.27
N LYS A 30 4.01 3.27 6.26
CA LYS A 30 3.66 2.19 7.18
C LYS A 30 3.43 0.91 6.39
N TYR A 31 4.03 -0.17 6.89
CA TYR A 31 3.89 -1.51 6.36
C TYR A 31 2.90 -2.28 7.23
N CYS A 32 1.80 -2.71 6.61
CA CYS A 32 0.65 -3.25 7.31
C CYS A 32 0.33 -4.66 6.83
N TYR A 33 0.29 -5.58 7.79
CA TYR A 33 -0.21 -6.94 7.60
C TYR A 33 -1.68 -6.97 7.93
N VAL A 34 -2.44 -7.74 7.14
CA VAL A 34 -3.85 -7.93 7.39
C VAL A 34 -4.23 -9.39 7.39
N LEU A 35 -5.17 -9.70 8.27
CA LEU A 35 -5.83 -10.99 8.26
C LEU A 35 -6.62 -11.16 6.95
N PRO A 36 -6.51 -12.32 6.29
CA PRO A 36 -7.09 -12.54 5.00
C PRO A 36 -8.56 -12.80 5.20
N VAL A 37 -9.38 -11.86 4.75
CA VAL A 37 -10.85 -11.96 4.87
C VAL A 37 -11.52 -12.48 3.61
N ASN A 38 -10.75 -12.70 2.53
CA ASN A 38 -11.24 -13.21 1.27
C ASN A 38 -10.44 -14.46 0.84
N ILE A 39 -11.01 -15.23 -0.09
CA ILE A 39 -10.43 -16.51 -0.56
C ILE A 39 -9.04 -16.34 -1.16
N ILE A 40 -8.77 -15.26 -1.89
CA ILE A 40 -7.45 -14.97 -2.50
C ILE A 40 -6.42 -14.70 -1.40
N GLY A 41 -6.77 -13.87 -0.42
CA GLY A 41 -5.93 -13.59 0.74
C GLY A 41 -5.67 -14.85 1.57
N ILE A 42 -6.68 -15.70 1.76
CA ILE A 42 -6.56 -16.95 2.52
C ILE A 42 -5.64 -17.91 1.75
N TYR A 43 -5.85 -18.05 0.44
CA TYR A 43 -5.00 -18.85 -0.42
C TYR A 43 -3.54 -18.36 -0.40
N SER A 44 -3.34 -17.04 -0.52
CA SER A 44 -2.01 -16.43 -0.46
C SER A 44 -1.35 -16.68 0.90
N TRP A 45 -2.06 -16.48 2.01
CA TRP A 45 -1.53 -16.77 3.35
C TRP A 45 -1.13 -18.24 3.53
N VAL A 46 -1.98 -19.17 3.08
CA VAL A 46 -1.76 -20.61 3.31
C VAL A 46 -0.67 -21.17 2.41
N PHE A 47 -0.57 -20.74 1.16
CA PHE A 47 0.28 -21.37 0.14
C PHE A 47 1.47 -20.52 -0.32
N HIS A 48 1.50 -19.22 -0.02
CA HIS A 48 2.53 -18.30 -0.49
C HIS A 48 3.12 -17.46 0.65
N TYR A 49 2.48 -16.35 0.99
CA TYR A 49 2.90 -15.39 2.01
C TYR A 49 1.68 -14.59 2.49
N PRO A 50 1.68 -14.09 3.73
CA PRO A 50 0.61 -13.23 4.23
C PRO A 50 0.49 -11.95 3.39
N PRO A 51 -0.73 -11.44 3.17
CA PRO A 51 -0.94 -10.21 2.42
C PRO A 51 -0.43 -9.00 3.20
N GLU A 52 0.44 -8.24 2.57
CA GLU A 52 1.04 -7.01 3.08
C GLU A 52 0.79 -5.86 2.10
N TYR A 53 0.46 -4.69 2.63
CA TYR A 53 0.29 -3.47 1.87
C TYR A 53 0.94 -2.28 2.58
N ILE A 54 1.11 -1.22 1.82
CA ILE A 54 1.86 -0.05 2.23
C ILE A 54 0.94 1.14 2.23
N ILE A 55 0.98 1.92 3.30
CA ILE A 55 0.27 3.19 3.40
C ILE A 55 1.28 4.32 3.49
N LEU A 56 1.05 5.37 2.70
CA LEU A 56 1.79 6.62 2.72
C LEU A 56 0.95 7.70 3.43
N TYR A 57 1.58 8.36 4.40
CA TYR A 57 1.06 9.51 5.12
C TYR A 57 2.02 10.69 4.98
N ASP A 58 1.52 11.90 5.20
CA ASP A 58 2.39 13.05 5.48
C ASP A 58 2.91 13.04 6.92
N ASN A 59 3.83 13.93 7.24
CA ASN A 59 4.39 14.08 8.59
C ASN A 59 3.36 14.52 9.66
N ASN A 60 2.18 14.99 9.26
CA ASN A 60 1.05 15.30 10.15
C ASN A 60 0.10 14.11 10.33
N ASN A 61 0.48 12.91 9.83
CA ASN A 61 -0.34 11.70 9.78
C ASN A 61 -1.60 11.82 8.90
N ASN A 62 -1.67 12.76 7.96
CA ASN A 62 -2.76 12.79 6.99
C ASN A 62 -2.54 11.70 5.93
N TYR A 63 -3.60 10.97 5.61
CA TYR A 63 -3.57 9.92 4.59
C TYR A 63 -3.29 10.50 3.19
N ILE A 64 -2.27 9.96 2.53
CA ILE A 64 -1.96 10.29 1.13
C ILE A 64 -2.51 9.21 0.22
N GLY A 65 -2.17 7.95 0.49
CA GLY A 65 -2.54 6.85 -0.38
C GLY A 65 -2.01 5.53 0.13
N GLN A 66 -2.38 4.47 -0.58
CA GLN A 66 -2.01 3.11 -0.25
C GLN A 66 -1.68 2.35 -1.53
N SER A 67 -0.81 1.35 -1.40
CA SER A 67 -0.52 0.39 -2.46
C SER A 67 -1.80 -0.29 -2.94
N SER A 68 -1.74 -0.74 -4.19
CA SER A 68 -2.82 -1.39 -4.91
C SER A 68 -3.37 -2.60 -4.14
N PRO A 69 -4.70 -2.74 -4.06
CA PRO A 69 -5.36 -3.92 -3.51
C PRO A 69 -5.45 -5.07 -4.54
N PHE A 70 -4.61 -5.08 -5.58
CA PHE A 70 -4.67 -6.07 -6.66
C PHE A 70 -3.43 -6.95 -6.76
N CYS A 71 -2.31 -6.55 -6.16
CA CYS A 71 -1.07 -7.31 -6.17
C CYS A 71 -0.60 -7.55 -4.74
N ILE A 72 -0.32 -8.82 -4.42
CA ILE A 72 0.21 -9.22 -3.13
C ILE A 72 1.65 -9.64 -3.39
N SER A 73 2.60 -9.05 -2.67
CA SER A 73 4.02 -9.38 -2.72
C SER A 73 4.51 -9.91 -1.39
N SER A 74 5.60 -10.69 -1.39
CA SER A 74 6.15 -11.23 -0.16
C SER A 74 6.90 -10.17 0.64
N GLU A 75 7.01 -10.36 1.96
CA GLU A 75 7.84 -9.52 2.83
C GLU A 75 9.29 -9.44 2.32
N LEU A 76 9.83 -10.54 1.78
CA LEU A 76 11.19 -10.58 1.24
C LEU A 76 11.33 -9.70 -0.01
N ASP A 77 10.32 -9.69 -0.88
CA ASP A 77 10.31 -8.84 -2.06
C ASP A 77 10.17 -7.36 -1.66
N LEU A 78 9.35 -7.07 -0.64
CA LEU A 78 9.16 -5.71 -0.15
C LEU A 78 10.41 -5.19 0.55
N ASN A 79 10.99 -5.95 1.49
CA ASN A 79 12.18 -5.56 2.26
C ASN A 79 13.50 -5.66 1.47
N GLY A 80 13.54 -6.48 0.42
CA GLY A 80 14.72 -6.67 -0.42
C GLY A 80 14.97 -5.54 -1.41
N GLY A 81 13.95 -4.71 -1.66
CA GLY A 81 14.00 -3.58 -2.58
C GLY A 81 14.56 -2.30 -1.97
N GLU A 82 15.01 -1.37 -2.82
CA GLU A 82 15.27 0.01 -2.38
C GLU A 82 13.94 0.74 -2.24
N HIS A 83 13.69 1.29 -1.04
CA HIS A 83 12.48 2.05 -0.73
C HIS A 83 12.75 3.53 -0.88
N ILE A 84 12.12 4.15 -1.88
CA ILE A 84 12.38 5.54 -2.22
C ILE A 84 11.16 6.38 -1.83
N LEU A 85 11.37 7.20 -0.79
CA LEU A 85 10.37 8.14 -0.31
C LEU A 85 10.28 9.37 -1.22
N PRO A 86 9.06 9.92 -1.41
CA PRO A 86 8.88 11.15 -2.17
C PRO A 86 9.63 12.31 -1.52
N LYS A 87 10.16 13.22 -2.34
CA LYS A 87 10.81 14.45 -1.89
C LYS A 87 9.82 15.57 -2.11
N TYR A 88 9.40 16.28 -1.06
CA TYR A 88 8.41 17.37 -1.11
C TYR A 88 8.87 18.51 -2.03
N LYS A 89 8.70 18.35 -3.34
CA LYS A 89 9.16 19.29 -4.37
C LYS A 89 8.01 19.75 -5.27
N HIS A 90 6.76 19.46 -4.88
CA HIS A 90 5.54 19.83 -5.62
C HIS A 90 5.59 19.43 -7.09
N LYS A 91 6.13 18.25 -7.41
CA LYS A 91 6.12 17.69 -8.75
C LYS A 91 5.02 16.64 -8.90
N PRO A 92 4.34 16.60 -10.06
CA PRO A 92 3.26 15.63 -10.31
C PRO A 92 3.74 14.17 -10.25
N ASP A 93 5.02 13.94 -10.53
CA ASP A 93 5.66 12.61 -10.55
C ASP A 93 6.26 12.20 -9.19
N GLU A 94 5.89 12.89 -8.11
CA GLU A 94 6.29 12.48 -6.75
C GLU A 94 5.47 11.28 -6.30
N GLU A 95 6.15 10.15 -6.21
CA GLU A 95 5.60 8.90 -5.70
C GLU A 95 6.56 8.23 -4.73
N PHE A 96 5.99 7.47 -3.81
CA PHE A 96 6.72 6.40 -3.14
C PHE A 96 6.83 5.22 -4.10
N TYR A 97 7.99 4.57 -4.15
CA TYR A 97 8.13 3.31 -4.89
C TYR A 97 9.14 2.37 -4.22
N ILE A 98 8.97 1.08 -4.48
CA ILE A 98 9.90 0.02 -4.09
C ILE A 98 10.46 -0.59 -5.35
N SER A 99 11.79 -0.63 -5.46
CA SER A 99 12.45 -1.26 -6.60
C SER A 99 12.59 -2.77 -6.39
N GLY A 100 12.34 -3.57 -7.43
CA GLY A 100 12.63 -5.00 -7.38
C GLY A 100 11.47 -5.77 -6.76
N GLY A 101 10.84 -6.59 -7.60
CA GLY A 101 9.70 -7.41 -7.21
C GLY A 101 8.67 -7.46 -8.33
N PRO A 102 7.86 -8.54 -8.41
CA PRO A 102 6.86 -8.71 -9.45
C PRO A 102 5.74 -7.64 -9.39
N CYS A 103 5.50 -7.07 -8.20
CA CYS A 103 4.45 -6.08 -7.95
C CYS A 103 4.97 -4.63 -7.84
N GLN A 104 6.21 -4.32 -8.21
CA GLN A 104 6.84 -3.02 -7.91
C GLN A 104 5.99 -1.77 -8.29
N HIS A 105 5.30 -1.81 -9.43
CA HIS A 105 4.43 -0.71 -9.88
C HIS A 105 3.14 -0.60 -9.08
N GLU A 106 2.63 -1.72 -8.58
CA GLU A 106 1.38 -1.81 -7.80
C GLU A 106 1.60 -1.32 -6.35
N TYR A 107 2.84 -1.33 -5.88
CA TYR A 107 3.24 -0.75 -4.60
C TYR A 107 3.68 0.72 -4.69
N ALA A 108 3.69 1.31 -5.89
CA ALA A 108 3.94 2.72 -6.05
C ALA A 108 2.75 3.56 -5.56
N ILE A 109 3.01 4.64 -4.84
CA ILE A 109 1.98 5.52 -4.27
C ILE A 109 2.28 6.97 -4.66
N ALA A 110 1.54 7.48 -5.64
CA ALA A 110 1.63 8.86 -6.07
C ALA A 110 1.05 9.83 -5.01
N VAL A 111 1.76 10.92 -4.74
CA VAL A 111 1.34 11.94 -3.77
C VAL A 111 0.19 12.79 -4.33
N TYR A 112 0.28 13.18 -5.60
CA TYR A 112 -0.66 14.10 -6.25
C TYR A 112 -1.68 13.38 -7.13
N ASN A 113 -1.24 12.51 -8.05
CA ASN A 113 -2.12 11.79 -8.96
C ASN A 113 -2.65 10.50 -8.34
N ARG A 114 -3.49 10.65 -7.31
CA ARG A 114 -3.96 9.52 -6.49
C ARG A 114 -4.90 8.61 -7.29
N GLU A 115 -4.62 7.31 -7.20
CA GLU A 115 -5.48 6.26 -7.72
C GLU A 115 -6.90 6.31 -7.15
N TRP A 116 -7.88 5.81 -7.92
CA TRP A 116 -9.29 5.97 -7.58
C TRP A 116 -9.67 5.28 -6.27
N TRP A 117 -9.04 4.15 -5.92
CA TRP A 117 -9.28 3.47 -4.65
C TRP A 117 -8.84 4.34 -3.49
N ASN A 118 -7.72 5.07 -3.60
CA ASN A 118 -7.23 5.95 -2.54
C ASN A 118 -8.24 7.04 -2.15
N LYS A 119 -9.09 7.50 -3.09
CA LYS A 119 -10.18 8.45 -2.80
C LYS A 119 -11.28 7.83 -1.93
N ILE A 120 -11.46 6.51 -1.99
CA ILE A 120 -12.42 5.76 -1.17
C ILE A 120 -11.78 5.43 0.18
N LEU A 121 -10.53 4.98 0.19
CA LEU A 121 -9.83 4.53 1.40
C LEU A 121 -9.55 5.66 2.39
N GLN A 122 -9.46 6.91 1.92
CA GLN A 122 -9.22 8.07 2.77
C GLN A 122 -10.23 8.23 3.93
N TYR A 123 -11.45 7.68 3.81
CA TYR A 123 -12.47 7.79 4.86
C TYR A 123 -12.28 6.79 6.02
N PHE A 124 -11.35 5.85 5.87
CA PHE A 124 -11.05 4.83 6.85
C PHE A 124 -9.73 5.09 7.59
N HIS A 125 -9.11 6.26 7.38
CA HIS A 125 -7.82 6.66 7.94
C HIS A 125 -7.94 8.09 8.50
#